data_AF-A0A6B2QWI8-F1
#
_entry.id   AF-A0A6B2QWI8-F1
#
_cell.length_a   1.000
_cell.length_b   1.000
_cell.length_c   1.000
_cell.angle_alpha   90.00
_cell.angle_beta   90.00
_cell.angle_gamma   90.00
#
_symmetry.space_group_name_H-M   'P 1'
#
loop_
_entity.id
_entity.type
_entity.pdbx_description
1 polymer ?
#
loop_
_entity_poly.entity_id
_entity_poly.type
_entity_poly.pdbx_seq_one_letter_code
_entity_poly.pdbx_strand_id
1 'polypeptide(L)'
;MSLTKNSRPRHFPYQHPTFGRGKNVKDESAWKKTIYYVWWSYLKRNEDYLKTCESSGKGSLSKLYEDFGDVRADDFKAWWTEDGRGAKLFSNPPAEETVRLLSKSEEAPTDGDRLLVSVPLNLPKKFILQRFRSLLDQHHKGQRGKRYAKTSKAKYQFTGQPNIEALTTALNVWDKRIEHPKMKLWELGQFLPLNKHLYVDYLKSGKPLDTASKKLMEATVSRYLKKARASVTNTSKGLFP
;
A
#
# COMPACT_ATOMS: atom_id res chain seq x y z
N MET A 1 -11.66 -31.61 -24.58
CA MET A 1 -12.30 -30.61 -23.71
C MET A 1 -11.35 -30.26 -22.56
N SER A 2 -10.70 -29.10 -22.63
CA SER A 2 -9.84 -28.59 -21.57
C SER A 2 -10.68 -27.78 -20.59
N LEU A 3 -11.06 -28.37 -19.45
CA LEU A 3 -11.72 -27.65 -18.36
C LEU A 3 -10.66 -27.14 -17.39
N THR A 4 -10.48 -25.82 -17.43
CA THR A 4 -9.67 -24.99 -16.55
C THR A 4 -10.02 -25.22 -15.07
N LYS A 5 -9.24 -26.02 -14.35
CA LYS A 5 -9.32 -26.10 -12.89
C LYS A 5 -8.44 -25.01 -12.28
N ASN A 6 -8.90 -23.75 -12.39
CA ASN A 6 -8.32 -22.65 -11.64
C ASN A 6 -8.79 -22.78 -10.18
N SER A 7 -8.29 -23.80 -9.46
CA SER A 7 -8.67 -24.01 -8.07
C SER A 7 -8.07 -22.87 -7.26
N ARG A 8 -8.94 -22.12 -6.56
CA ARG A 8 -8.54 -21.05 -5.64
C ARG A 8 -7.39 -21.56 -4.74
N PRO A 9 -6.34 -20.74 -4.51
CA PRO A 9 -5.22 -21.15 -3.68
C PRO A 9 -5.72 -21.54 -2.29
N ARG A 10 -5.47 -22.79 -1.91
CA ARG A 10 -5.85 -23.34 -0.61
C ARG A 10 -4.80 -22.96 0.43
N HIS A 11 -5.26 -22.53 1.61
CA HIS A 11 -4.38 -22.18 2.71
C HIS A 11 -4.10 -23.41 3.56
N PHE A 12 -2.83 -23.77 3.72
CA PHE A 12 -2.39 -24.83 4.61
C PHE A 12 -1.76 -24.20 5.86
N PRO A 13 -2.03 -24.72 7.07
CA PRO A 13 -1.42 -24.22 8.30
C PRO A 13 0.12 -24.31 8.32
N TYR A 14 0.70 -25.29 7.62
CA TYR A 14 2.15 -25.52 7.53
C TYR A 14 2.62 -25.57 6.08
N GLN A 15 3.94 -25.59 5.87
CA GLN A 15 4.53 -25.80 4.54
C GLN A 15 4.01 -27.13 3.95
N HIS A 16 3.22 -27.03 2.88
CA HIS A 16 2.61 -28.17 2.22
C HIS A 16 3.54 -28.75 1.14
N PRO A 17 3.41 -30.05 0.82
CA PRO A 17 4.23 -30.70 -0.20
C PRO A 17 3.97 -30.10 -1.57
N THR A 18 5.04 -29.95 -2.35
CA THR A 18 4.97 -29.51 -3.74
C THR A 18 5.69 -30.50 -4.62
N PHE A 19 5.04 -30.94 -5.70
CA PHE A 19 5.57 -32.01 -6.56
C PHE A 19 6.11 -31.51 -7.91
N GLY A 20 5.72 -30.31 -8.33
CA GLY A 20 6.04 -29.79 -9.65
C GLY A 20 5.26 -30.48 -10.79
N ARG A 21 5.45 -30.01 -12.02
CA ARG A 21 4.83 -30.56 -13.24
C ARG A 21 5.75 -30.39 -14.44
N GLY A 22 5.61 -31.27 -15.44
CA GLY A 22 6.35 -31.20 -16.70
C GLY A 22 7.87 -31.22 -16.47
N LYS A 23 8.60 -30.24 -17.01
CA LYS A 23 10.06 -30.12 -16.82
C LYS A 23 10.49 -29.71 -15.40
N ASN A 24 9.55 -29.32 -14.54
CA ASN A 24 9.82 -28.81 -13.19
C ASN A 24 9.40 -29.80 -12.09
N VAL A 25 9.52 -31.11 -12.32
CA VAL A 25 9.30 -32.12 -11.27
C VAL A 25 10.29 -31.86 -10.13
N LYS A 26 9.79 -31.85 -8.89
CA LYS A 26 10.61 -31.61 -7.72
C LYS A 26 11.20 -32.92 -7.19
N ASP A 27 12.39 -32.81 -6.60
CA ASP A 27 13.02 -33.87 -5.82
C ASP A 27 12.19 -34.22 -4.56
N GLU A 28 12.34 -35.43 -4.05
CA GLU A 28 11.58 -35.93 -2.90
C GLU A 28 11.75 -35.11 -1.63
N SER A 29 12.91 -34.45 -1.47
CA SER A 29 13.16 -33.50 -0.38
C SER A 29 12.13 -32.38 -0.31
N ALA A 30 11.45 -32.05 -1.42
CA ALA A 30 10.41 -31.01 -1.46
C ALA A 30 9.15 -31.38 -0.68
N TRP A 31 8.85 -32.68 -0.47
CA TRP A 31 7.73 -33.15 0.35
C TRP A 31 8.16 -33.90 1.60
N LYS A 32 9.31 -34.60 1.59
CA LYS A 32 9.81 -35.36 2.75
C LYS A 32 10.08 -34.50 3.99
N LYS A 33 10.37 -33.21 3.81
CA LYS A 33 10.58 -32.24 4.91
C LYS A 33 9.30 -31.58 5.45
N THR A 34 8.14 -31.97 4.93
CA THR A 34 6.86 -31.39 5.35
C THR A 34 6.26 -32.17 6.51
N ILE A 35 5.55 -31.49 7.41
CA ILE A 35 4.89 -32.14 8.55
C ILE A 35 3.92 -33.24 8.12
N TYR A 36 3.27 -33.03 6.97
CA TYR A 36 2.31 -33.96 6.40
C TYR A 36 2.94 -35.30 5.99
N TYR A 37 4.14 -35.27 5.39
CA TYR A 37 4.89 -36.49 5.08
C TYR A 37 5.32 -37.22 6.35
N VAL A 38 5.73 -36.47 7.38
CA VAL A 38 6.15 -37.03 8.66
C VAL A 38 4.99 -37.76 9.35
N TRP A 39 3.80 -37.13 9.42
CA TRP A 39 2.61 -37.79 9.99
C TRP A 39 2.18 -39.02 9.22
N TRP A 40 2.16 -38.97 7.88
CA TRP A 40 1.90 -40.15 7.05
C TRP A 40 2.92 -41.26 7.32
N SER A 41 4.21 -40.92 7.45
CA SER A 41 5.28 -41.88 7.77
C SER A 41 5.16 -42.48 9.16
N TYR A 42 4.67 -41.72 10.15
CA TYR A 42 4.36 -42.25 11.48
C TYR A 42 3.15 -43.18 11.45
N LEU A 43 2.11 -42.84 10.69
CA LEU A 43 0.93 -43.68 10.56
C LEU A 43 1.26 -45.05 9.94
N LYS A 44 2.21 -45.09 9.00
CA LYS A 44 2.79 -46.34 8.46
C LYS A 44 3.48 -47.23 9.47
N ARG A 45 3.83 -46.71 10.65
CA ARG A 45 4.51 -47.42 11.74
C ARG A 45 3.58 -47.67 12.92
N ASN A 46 2.30 -47.30 12.82
CA ASN A 46 1.32 -47.53 13.86
C ASN A 46 0.70 -48.92 13.68
N GLU A 47 1.01 -49.85 14.58
CA GLU A 47 0.57 -51.25 14.49
C GLU A 47 -0.96 -51.39 14.43
N ASP A 48 -1.71 -50.60 15.19
CA ASP A 48 -3.17 -50.64 15.19
C ASP A 48 -3.76 -50.14 13.86
N TYR A 49 -3.10 -49.16 13.25
CA TYR A 49 -3.50 -48.66 11.94
C TYR A 49 -3.19 -49.68 10.84
N LEU A 50 -2.06 -50.38 10.94
CA LEU A 50 -1.70 -51.46 10.02
C LEU A 50 -2.69 -52.62 10.09
N LYS A 51 -3.11 -53.04 11.30
CA LYS A 51 -4.19 -54.04 11.49
C LYS A 51 -5.52 -53.58 10.87
N THR A 52 -5.83 -52.30 11.00
CA THR A 52 -7.03 -51.69 10.38
C THR A 52 -6.92 -51.71 8.84
N CYS A 53 -5.73 -51.45 8.28
CA CYS A 53 -5.47 -51.54 6.84
C CYS A 53 -5.60 -52.97 6.31
N GLU A 54 -5.05 -53.97 7.01
CA GLU A 54 -5.20 -55.39 6.67
C GLU A 54 -6.67 -55.83 6.67
N SER A 55 -7.44 -55.30 7.62
CA SER A 55 -8.87 -55.57 7.76
C SER A 55 -9.75 -54.71 6.84
N SER A 56 -9.17 -54.09 5.80
CA SER A 56 -9.88 -53.22 4.83
C SER A 56 -10.71 -52.12 5.49
N GLY A 57 -10.14 -51.48 6.51
CA GLY A 57 -10.76 -50.36 7.23
C GLY A 57 -11.57 -50.75 8.46
N LYS A 58 -11.73 -52.05 8.76
CA LYS A 58 -12.42 -52.50 9.98
C LYS A 58 -11.44 -52.48 11.17
N GLY A 59 -11.81 -51.84 12.27
CA GLY A 59 -10.98 -51.80 13.47
C GLY A 59 -11.19 -50.56 14.33
N SER A 60 -10.35 -50.42 15.36
CA SER A 60 -10.36 -49.29 16.30
C SER A 60 -10.08 -47.95 15.63
N LEU A 61 -9.35 -47.94 14.51
CA LEU A 61 -8.98 -46.73 13.76
C LEU A 61 -9.77 -46.57 12.43
N SER A 62 -10.91 -47.24 12.30
CA SER A 62 -11.79 -47.18 11.11
C SER A 62 -12.12 -45.76 10.66
N LYS A 63 -12.46 -44.86 11.59
CA LYS A 63 -12.72 -43.43 11.28
C LYS A 63 -11.52 -42.73 10.64
N LEU A 64 -10.31 -42.99 11.13
CA LEU A 64 -9.10 -42.41 10.56
C LEU A 64 -8.79 -43.04 9.19
N TYR A 65 -9.13 -44.31 9.01
CA TYR A 65 -9.01 -45.01 7.73
C TYR A 65 -9.96 -44.46 6.66
N GLU A 66 -11.16 -43.98 7.01
CA GLU A 66 -12.06 -43.31 6.06
C GLU A 66 -11.40 -42.08 5.40
N ASP A 67 -10.57 -41.35 6.15
CA ASP A 67 -9.86 -40.17 5.65
C ASP A 67 -8.54 -40.52 4.95
N PHE A 68 -7.71 -41.34 5.61
CA PHE A 68 -6.34 -41.62 5.19
C PHE A 68 -6.23 -42.84 4.26
N GLY A 69 -7.18 -43.77 4.28
CA GLY A 69 -7.12 -45.00 3.50
C GLY A 69 -5.91 -45.89 3.81
N ASP A 70 -5.55 -46.79 2.90
CA ASP A 70 -4.38 -47.63 3.08
C ASP A 70 -3.08 -46.85 2.83
N VAL A 71 -2.27 -46.69 3.87
CA VAL A 71 -1.00 -45.95 3.83
C VAL A 71 0.23 -46.83 3.58
N ARG A 72 0.07 -48.15 3.42
CA ARG A 72 1.19 -49.09 3.34
C ARG A 72 2.06 -48.89 2.10
N ALA A 73 1.51 -48.35 1.01
CA ALA A 73 2.27 -48.00 -0.20
C ALA A 73 3.38 -46.97 0.10
N ASP A 74 4.47 -46.98 -0.67
CA ASP A 74 5.61 -46.05 -0.47
C ASP A 74 5.48 -44.71 -1.22
N ASP A 75 4.43 -44.53 -2.02
CA ASP A 75 4.22 -43.31 -2.79
C ASP A 75 3.33 -42.29 -2.05
N PHE A 76 3.97 -41.44 -1.23
CA PHE A 76 3.29 -40.32 -0.56
C PHE A 76 2.63 -39.35 -1.55
N LYS A 77 3.20 -39.17 -2.75
CA LYS A 77 2.64 -38.23 -3.74
C LYS A 77 1.33 -38.78 -4.30
N ALA A 78 1.27 -40.06 -4.64
CA ALA A 78 0.03 -40.73 -5.03
C ALA A 78 -1.01 -40.59 -3.92
N TRP A 79 -0.63 -40.96 -2.69
CA TRP A 79 -1.51 -40.84 -1.52
C TRP A 79 -2.04 -39.41 -1.29
N TRP A 80 -1.18 -38.39 -1.39
CA TRP A 80 -1.56 -37.00 -1.16
C TRP A 80 -2.51 -36.45 -2.24
N THR A 81 -2.33 -36.89 -3.48
CA THR A 81 -3.02 -36.32 -4.66
C THR A 81 -4.27 -37.08 -5.07
N GLU A 82 -4.43 -38.32 -4.64
CA GLU A 82 -5.62 -39.15 -4.86
C GLU A 82 -6.89 -38.40 -4.44
N ASP A 83 -7.78 -38.13 -5.39
CA ASP A 83 -8.99 -37.31 -5.24
C ASP A 83 -8.80 -35.96 -4.53
N GLY A 84 -7.59 -35.43 -4.54
CA GLY A 84 -7.22 -34.22 -3.79
C GLY A 84 -7.22 -34.41 -2.26
N ARG A 85 -7.03 -35.63 -1.76
CA ARG A 85 -7.04 -36.04 -0.34
C ARG A 85 -6.30 -35.05 0.56
N GLY A 86 -5.02 -34.79 0.32
CA GLY A 86 -4.23 -33.91 1.18
C GLY A 86 -4.78 -32.48 1.27
N ALA A 87 -5.33 -31.98 0.16
CA ALA A 87 -5.99 -30.69 0.14
C ALA A 87 -7.34 -30.70 0.87
N LYS A 88 -8.11 -31.80 0.82
CA LYS A 88 -9.37 -31.94 1.55
C LYS A 88 -9.15 -32.01 3.05
N LEU A 89 -8.15 -32.78 3.49
CA LEU A 89 -7.90 -33.06 4.91
C LEU A 89 -7.17 -31.93 5.63
N PHE A 90 -6.25 -31.24 4.96
CA PHE A 90 -5.28 -30.37 5.65
C PHE A 90 -5.32 -28.89 5.24
N SER A 91 -6.21 -28.48 4.33
CA SER A 91 -6.37 -27.07 3.99
C SER A 91 -7.56 -26.45 4.72
N ASN A 92 -7.45 -25.17 5.06
CA ASN A 92 -8.57 -24.43 5.62
C ASN A 92 -9.74 -24.34 4.61
N PRO A 93 -11.01 -24.37 5.08
CA PRO A 93 -12.18 -24.23 4.22
C PRO A 93 -12.10 -22.99 3.30
N PRO A 94 -12.35 -23.11 1.99
CA PRO A 94 -12.19 -22.00 1.04
C PRO A 94 -13.12 -20.79 1.23
N ALA A 95 -14.05 -20.84 2.19
CA ALA A 95 -15.23 -19.99 2.17
C ALA A 95 -15.84 -19.62 3.54
N GLU A 96 -15.13 -19.70 4.66
CA GLU A 96 -15.67 -19.15 5.93
C GLU A 96 -14.81 -18.03 6.51
N GLU A 97 -13.54 -17.97 6.15
CA GLU A 97 -12.58 -17.04 6.77
C GLU A 97 -11.85 -16.26 5.69
N THR A 98 -12.57 -15.42 4.97
CA THR A 98 -11.93 -14.45 4.07
C THR A 98 -12.46 -13.07 4.37
N VAL A 99 -11.61 -12.08 4.18
CA VAL A 99 -12.02 -10.68 4.16
C VAL A 99 -13.16 -10.55 3.13
N ARG A 100 -14.37 -10.25 3.60
CA ARG A 100 -15.61 -10.26 2.79
C ARG A 100 -16.27 -8.89 2.81
N LEU A 101 -16.86 -8.52 1.69
CA LEU A 101 -17.73 -7.36 1.61
C LEU A 101 -19.01 -7.67 2.37
N LEU A 102 -19.39 -6.81 3.32
CA LEU A 102 -20.74 -6.84 3.86
C LEU A 102 -21.65 -6.17 2.82
N SER A 103 -22.60 -6.91 2.26
CA SER A 103 -23.62 -6.33 1.39
C SER A 103 -24.62 -5.52 2.21
N LYS A 104 -25.29 -4.57 1.54
CA LYS A 104 -26.13 -3.46 2.01
C LYS A 104 -27.24 -3.75 3.05
N SER A 105 -27.35 -4.95 3.63
CA SER A 105 -28.36 -5.31 4.63
C SER A 105 -27.81 -5.55 6.05
N GLU A 106 -26.57 -5.16 6.34
CA GLU A 106 -26.11 -4.96 7.72
C GLU A 106 -25.82 -3.47 7.93
N GLU A 107 -26.91 -2.72 8.16
CA GLU A 107 -27.03 -1.46 8.92
C GLU A 107 -26.04 -0.29 8.69
N ALA A 108 -25.44 -0.15 7.51
CA ALA A 108 -24.74 1.09 7.17
C ALA A 108 -25.06 1.56 5.73
N PRO A 109 -25.53 2.80 5.54
CA PRO A 109 -25.64 3.39 4.22
C PRO A 109 -24.24 3.46 3.60
N THR A 110 -24.00 2.60 2.61
CA THR A 110 -22.84 2.75 1.74
C THR A 110 -23.20 3.78 0.69
N ASP A 111 -22.84 5.04 0.95
CA ASP A 111 -22.67 6.01 -0.12
C ASP A 111 -21.52 5.53 -1.04
N GLY A 112 -21.53 5.95 -2.31
CA GLY A 112 -20.64 5.42 -3.36
C GLY A 112 -19.13 5.63 -3.12
N ASP A 113 -18.75 6.25 -1.99
CA ASP A 113 -17.38 6.55 -1.60
C ASP A 113 -16.83 5.59 -0.52
N ARG A 114 -17.59 4.57 -0.08
CA ARG A 114 -17.21 3.69 1.03
C ARG A 114 -17.25 2.21 0.67
N LEU A 115 -16.27 1.46 1.18
CA LEU A 115 -16.22 0.00 1.13
C LEU A 115 -16.30 -0.54 2.58
N LEU A 116 -17.30 -1.36 2.88
CA LEU A 116 -17.45 -2.04 4.17
C LEU A 116 -16.89 -3.46 4.08
N VAL A 117 -16.04 -3.83 5.03
CA VAL A 117 -15.28 -5.07 4.95
C VAL A 117 -15.27 -5.78 6.30
N SER A 118 -15.74 -7.02 6.33
CA SER A 118 -15.57 -7.95 7.44
C SER A 118 -14.19 -8.61 7.37
N VAL A 119 -13.45 -8.60 8.48
CA VAL A 119 -12.07 -9.09 8.57
C VAL A 119 -11.97 -10.22 9.59
N PRO A 120 -11.66 -11.46 9.18
CA PRO A 120 -11.43 -12.55 10.12
C PRO A 120 -10.09 -12.37 10.85
N LEU A 121 -10.10 -12.39 12.19
CA LEU A 121 -8.92 -12.12 13.02
C LEU A 121 -8.04 -13.35 13.26
N ASN A 122 -8.51 -14.54 12.91
CA ASN A 122 -7.79 -15.78 13.06
C ASN A 122 -6.77 -16.03 11.92
N LEU A 123 -6.75 -15.19 10.88
CA LEU A 123 -5.80 -15.28 9.78
C LEU A 123 -4.51 -14.49 10.04
N PRO A 124 -3.37 -14.92 9.47
CA PRO A 124 -2.15 -14.14 9.52
C PRO A 124 -2.31 -12.74 8.89
N LYS A 125 -1.79 -11.70 9.54
CA LYS A 125 -1.85 -10.29 9.08
C LYS A 125 -1.45 -10.11 7.61
N LYS A 126 -0.41 -10.82 7.17
CA LYS A 126 0.08 -10.78 5.78
C LYS A 126 -1.01 -11.16 4.77
N PHE A 127 -1.80 -12.19 5.09
CA PHE A 127 -2.86 -12.69 4.22
C PHE A 127 -4.04 -11.71 4.16
N ILE A 128 -4.43 -11.16 5.31
CA ILE A 128 -5.46 -10.12 5.42
C ILE A 128 -5.08 -8.91 4.54
N LEU A 129 -3.85 -8.41 4.66
CA LEU A 129 -3.36 -7.28 3.87
C LEU A 129 -3.33 -7.57 2.37
N GLN A 130 -2.89 -8.76 1.96
CA GLN A 130 -2.87 -9.14 0.55
C GLN A 130 -4.30 -9.19 -0.02
N ARG A 131 -5.26 -9.71 0.75
CA ARG A 131 -6.66 -9.78 0.32
C ARG A 131 -7.30 -8.40 0.27
N PHE A 132 -7.03 -7.55 1.26
CA PHE A 132 -7.52 -6.18 1.29
C PHE A 132 -7.00 -5.36 0.10
N ARG A 133 -5.71 -5.47 -0.26
CA ARG A 133 -5.16 -4.83 -1.47
C ARG A 133 -5.91 -5.28 -2.73
N SER A 134 -6.13 -6.58 -2.89
CA SER A 134 -6.87 -7.11 -4.04
C SER A 134 -8.32 -6.60 -4.11
N LEU A 135 -9.00 -6.46 -2.96
CA LEU A 135 -10.33 -5.84 -2.90
C LEU A 135 -10.28 -4.36 -3.27
N LEU A 136 -9.29 -3.63 -2.76
CA LEU A 136 -9.11 -2.22 -3.07
C LEU A 136 -8.85 -2.00 -4.56
N ASP A 137 -8.00 -2.81 -5.20
CA ASP A 137 -7.70 -2.70 -6.64
C ASP A 137 -8.96 -2.92 -7.52
N GLN A 138 -9.89 -3.77 -7.08
CA GLN A 138 -11.14 -4.05 -7.80
C GLN A 138 -12.13 -2.88 -7.72
N HIS A 139 -12.22 -2.24 -6.56
CA HIS A 139 -13.23 -1.21 -6.29
C HIS A 139 -12.69 0.23 -6.39
N HIS A 140 -11.37 0.41 -6.37
CA HIS A 140 -10.71 1.70 -6.42
C HIS A 140 -9.61 1.68 -7.49
N LYS A 141 -9.93 2.20 -8.68
CA LYS A 141 -9.02 2.23 -9.84
C LYS A 141 -7.76 3.10 -9.65
N GLY A 142 -7.57 3.74 -8.49
CA GLY A 142 -6.39 4.52 -8.14
C GLY A 142 -6.07 5.61 -9.15
N GLN A 143 -6.65 6.80 -9.01
CA GLN A 143 -6.25 7.93 -9.86
C GLN A 143 -4.95 8.56 -9.32
N ARG A 144 -3.86 8.45 -10.09
CA ARG A 144 -2.62 9.20 -9.80
C ARG A 144 -2.85 10.70 -10.05
N GLY A 145 -2.25 11.55 -9.20
CA GLY A 145 -2.28 13.01 -9.40
C GLY A 145 -3.55 13.72 -8.96
N LYS A 146 -4.38 13.13 -8.09
CA LYS A 146 -5.53 13.83 -7.50
C LYS A 146 -5.07 15.09 -6.77
N ARG A 147 -5.52 16.25 -7.23
CA ARG A 147 -5.33 17.54 -6.55
C ARG A 147 -6.35 17.66 -5.43
N TYR A 148 -6.08 17.05 -4.27
CA TYR A 148 -6.97 17.05 -3.10
C TYR A 148 -7.44 18.46 -2.69
N ALA A 149 -6.64 19.49 -2.92
CA ALA A 149 -7.01 20.89 -2.69
C ALA A 149 -8.29 21.31 -3.45
N LYS A 150 -8.52 20.81 -4.67
CA LYS A 150 -9.70 21.14 -5.49
C LYS A 150 -10.99 20.51 -4.97
N THR A 151 -10.89 19.40 -4.26
CA THR A 151 -12.03 18.66 -3.69
C THR A 151 -12.09 18.80 -2.16
N SER A 152 -11.31 19.73 -1.60
CA SER A 152 -11.26 19.94 -0.17
C SER A 152 -12.60 20.48 0.32
N LYS A 153 -13.16 19.83 1.34
CA LYS A 153 -14.33 20.34 2.09
C LYS A 153 -13.93 21.10 3.35
N ALA A 154 -12.66 21.52 3.45
CA ALA A 154 -12.17 22.28 4.58
C ALA A 154 -12.90 23.63 4.69
N LYS A 155 -13.04 24.14 5.93
CA LYS A 155 -13.67 25.43 6.23
C LYS A 155 -13.01 26.61 5.48
N TYR A 156 -11.70 26.52 5.26
CA TYR A 156 -10.94 27.46 4.45
C TYR A 156 -10.29 26.71 3.29
N GLN A 157 -10.52 27.17 2.07
CA GLN A 157 -10.09 26.50 0.84
C GLN A 157 -9.07 27.35 0.09
N PHE A 158 -8.19 26.69 -0.64
CA PHE A 158 -7.25 27.34 -1.55
C PHE A 158 -7.88 27.50 -2.93
N THR A 159 -7.76 28.68 -3.55
CA THR A 159 -8.30 28.90 -4.90
C THR A 159 -7.40 28.34 -6.00
N GLY A 160 -6.10 28.14 -5.70
CA GLY A 160 -5.10 27.66 -6.63
C GLY A 160 -4.06 26.74 -5.98
N GLN A 161 -2.94 26.54 -6.69
CA GLN A 161 -1.77 25.85 -6.15
C GLN A 161 -0.79 26.91 -5.61
N PRO A 162 -0.53 26.94 -4.30
CA PRO A 162 0.36 27.94 -3.72
C PRO A 162 1.80 27.71 -4.17
N ASN A 163 2.44 28.74 -4.71
CA ASN A 163 3.88 28.74 -4.93
C ASN A 163 4.58 29.19 -3.64
N ILE A 164 5.02 28.21 -2.84
CA ILE A 164 5.63 28.43 -1.53
C ILE A 164 6.87 29.32 -1.64
N GLU A 165 7.78 29.04 -2.58
CA GLU A 165 9.02 29.82 -2.73
C GLU A 165 8.73 31.31 -3.01
N ALA A 166 7.79 31.58 -3.91
CA ALA A 166 7.39 32.93 -4.25
C ALA A 166 6.60 33.62 -3.12
N LEU A 167 5.89 32.87 -2.27
CA LEU A 167 5.20 33.41 -1.08
C LEU A 167 6.20 33.74 0.03
N THR A 168 7.13 32.84 0.32
CA THR A 168 8.22 33.05 1.29
C THR A 168 9.08 34.23 0.89
N THR A 169 9.44 34.34 -0.40
CA THR A 169 10.20 35.50 -0.90
C THR A 169 9.42 36.80 -0.71
N ALA A 170 8.11 36.80 -1.00
CA ALA A 170 7.26 37.97 -0.80
C ALA A 170 7.17 38.38 0.68
N LEU A 171 7.05 37.39 1.59
CA LEU A 171 7.03 37.59 3.03
C LEU A 171 8.35 38.19 3.54
N ASN A 172 9.48 37.63 3.14
CA ASN A 172 10.80 38.15 3.53
C ASN A 172 10.99 39.61 3.08
N VAL A 173 10.59 39.96 1.86
CA VAL A 173 10.66 41.34 1.37
C VAL A 173 9.73 42.27 2.17
N TRP A 174 8.55 41.78 2.54
CA TRP A 174 7.60 42.52 3.37
C TRP A 174 8.18 42.81 4.77
N ASP A 175 8.77 41.80 5.41
CA ASP A 175 9.40 41.95 6.72
C ASP A 175 10.58 42.92 6.66
N LYS A 176 11.43 42.83 5.62
CA LYS A 176 12.53 43.79 5.40
C LYS A 176 12.03 45.22 5.14
N ARG A 177 10.87 45.39 4.53
CA ARG A 177 10.26 46.71 4.35
C ARG A 177 9.76 47.30 5.69
N ILE A 178 9.28 46.45 6.61
CA ILE A 178 8.90 46.86 7.96
C ILE A 178 10.15 47.23 8.79
N GLU A 179 11.20 46.41 8.73
CA GLU A 179 12.47 46.67 9.42
C GLU A 179 13.17 47.95 8.90
N HIS A 180 13.07 48.23 7.60
CA HIS A 180 13.76 49.34 6.94
C HIS A 180 12.79 50.26 6.16
N PRO A 181 11.94 51.05 6.85
CA PRO A 181 10.85 51.81 6.21
C PRO A 181 11.34 52.93 5.28
N LYS A 182 12.54 53.46 5.54
CA LYS A 182 13.14 54.57 4.77
C LYS A 182 14.02 54.11 3.60
N MET A 183 14.37 52.83 3.54
CA MET A 183 15.23 52.28 2.48
C MET A 183 14.52 52.36 1.12
N LYS A 184 15.27 52.68 0.05
CA LYS A 184 14.72 52.72 -1.32
C LYS A 184 14.39 51.30 -1.78
N LEU A 185 13.43 51.17 -2.69
CA LEU A 185 12.98 49.84 -3.16
C LEU A 185 14.10 49.05 -3.85
N TRP A 186 14.95 49.71 -4.64
CA TRP A 186 16.10 49.02 -5.25
C TRP A 186 17.12 48.55 -4.20
N GLU A 187 17.31 49.29 -3.10
CA GLU A 187 18.22 48.92 -2.00
C GLU A 187 17.71 47.69 -1.24
N LEU A 188 16.38 47.59 -1.04
CA LEU A 188 15.75 46.38 -0.48
C LEU A 188 15.94 45.15 -1.37
N GLY A 189 16.21 45.36 -2.66
CA GLY A 189 16.47 44.29 -3.62
C GLY A 189 17.72 43.47 -3.28
N GLN A 190 18.62 43.98 -2.44
CA GLN A 190 19.80 43.23 -1.95
C GLN A 190 19.43 41.98 -1.15
N PHE A 191 18.25 41.97 -0.51
CA PHE A 191 17.76 40.86 0.30
C PHE A 191 17.10 39.75 -0.52
N LEU A 192 16.94 39.96 -1.84
CA LEU A 192 16.38 38.96 -2.73
C LEU A 192 17.44 37.92 -3.16
N PRO A 193 17.17 36.61 -3.05
CA PRO A 193 18.11 35.57 -3.50
C PRO A 193 18.56 35.74 -4.94
N LEU A 194 17.63 36.12 -5.84
CA LEU A 194 17.89 36.32 -7.27
C LEU A 194 18.89 37.45 -7.55
N ASN A 195 18.99 38.45 -6.68
CA ASN A 195 19.83 39.65 -6.88
C ASN A 195 21.13 39.62 -6.09
N LYS A 196 21.40 38.53 -5.35
CA LYS A 196 22.58 38.39 -4.50
C LYS A 196 23.88 38.60 -5.28
N HIS A 197 23.94 38.13 -6.53
CA HIS A 197 25.11 38.28 -7.40
C HIS A 197 25.38 39.76 -7.78
N LEU A 198 24.34 40.50 -8.19
CA LEU A 198 24.45 41.93 -8.52
C LEU A 198 24.98 42.76 -7.34
N TYR A 199 24.57 42.40 -6.12
CA TYR A 199 25.02 43.10 -4.92
C TYR A 199 26.45 42.72 -4.51
N VAL A 200 26.86 41.47 -4.71
CA VAL A 200 28.25 41.04 -4.49
C VAL A 200 29.20 41.78 -5.44
N ASP A 201 28.82 41.95 -6.70
CA ASP A 201 29.62 42.67 -7.69
C ASP A 201 29.72 44.17 -7.39
N TYR A 202 28.63 44.77 -6.89
CA TYR A 202 28.62 46.14 -6.36
C TYR A 202 29.60 46.32 -5.19
N LEU A 203 29.50 45.46 -4.17
CA LEU A 203 30.37 45.53 -2.99
C LEU A 203 31.84 45.30 -3.33
N LYS A 204 32.14 44.42 -4.28
CA LYS A 204 33.52 44.12 -4.72
C LYS A 204 34.13 45.22 -5.59
N SER A 205 33.35 45.81 -6.51
CA SER A 205 33.85 46.77 -7.48
C SER A 205 33.87 48.21 -6.97
N GLY A 206 33.09 48.53 -5.94
CA GLY A 206 32.89 49.90 -5.43
C GLY A 206 32.19 50.83 -6.43
N LYS A 207 31.82 50.34 -7.62
CA LYS A 207 31.14 51.11 -8.67
C LYS A 207 29.64 51.09 -8.41
N PRO A 208 28.95 52.25 -8.46
CA PRO A 208 27.48 52.29 -8.35
C PRO A 208 26.80 51.34 -9.32
N LEU A 209 25.75 50.63 -8.86
CA LEU A 209 24.85 49.91 -9.77
C LEU A 209 24.35 50.87 -10.87
N ASP A 210 24.35 50.38 -12.10
CA ASP A 210 23.78 51.11 -13.23
C ASP A 210 22.27 51.33 -13.05
N THR A 211 21.75 52.32 -13.77
CA THR A 211 20.34 52.73 -13.64
C THR A 211 19.37 51.63 -14.06
N ALA A 212 19.71 50.78 -15.03
CA ALA A 212 18.83 49.71 -15.49
C ALA A 212 18.71 48.60 -14.42
N SER A 213 19.83 48.20 -13.82
CA SER A 213 19.85 47.23 -12.72
C SER A 213 19.06 47.73 -11.50
N LYS A 214 19.20 49.02 -11.14
CA LYS A 214 18.39 49.62 -10.05
C LYS A 214 16.89 49.55 -10.35
N LYS A 215 16.47 49.93 -11.57
CA LYS A 215 15.06 49.88 -12.00
C LYS A 215 14.52 48.44 -11.98
N LEU A 216 15.31 47.46 -12.41
CA LEU A 216 14.92 46.04 -12.38
C LEU A 216 14.70 45.53 -10.95
N MET A 217 15.63 45.83 -10.05
CA MET A 217 15.52 45.46 -8.63
C MET A 217 14.32 46.12 -7.98
N GLU A 218 14.12 47.42 -8.21
CA GLU A 218 12.97 48.17 -7.73
C GLU A 218 11.64 47.58 -8.21
N ALA A 219 11.51 47.29 -9.52
CA ALA A 219 10.32 46.66 -10.08
C ALA A 219 10.05 45.28 -9.45
N THR A 220 11.10 44.49 -9.23
CA THR A 220 10.99 43.16 -8.62
C THR A 220 10.53 43.24 -7.16
N VAL A 221 11.14 44.12 -6.37
CA VAL A 221 10.74 44.37 -4.96
C VAL A 221 9.31 44.89 -4.90
N SER A 222 8.94 45.84 -5.75
CA SER A 222 7.58 46.38 -5.84
C SER A 222 6.54 45.28 -6.11
N ARG A 223 6.84 44.35 -7.04
CA ARG A 223 5.98 43.19 -7.33
C ARG A 223 5.79 42.29 -6.11
N TYR A 224 6.87 41.98 -5.38
CA TYR A 224 6.81 41.17 -4.17
C TYR A 224 6.05 41.85 -3.04
N LEU A 225 6.24 43.15 -2.82
CA LEU A 225 5.49 43.93 -1.83
C LEU A 225 4.00 43.97 -2.15
N LYS A 226 3.64 44.18 -3.43
CA LYS A 226 2.24 44.14 -3.88
C LYS A 226 1.62 42.76 -3.60
N LYS A 227 2.35 41.67 -3.91
CA LYS A 227 1.91 40.30 -3.63
C LYS A 227 1.74 40.04 -2.13
N ALA A 228 2.72 40.43 -1.31
CA ALA A 228 2.65 40.27 0.14
C ALA A 228 1.48 41.04 0.75
N ARG A 229 1.26 42.29 0.35
CA ARG A 229 0.12 43.11 0.80
C ARG A 229 -1.22 42.44 0.45
N ALA A 230 -1.34 41.94 -0.78
CA ALA A 230 -2.52 41.22 -1.21
C ALA A 230 -2.74 39.95 -0.37
N SER A 231 -1.68 39.17 -0.11
CA SER A 231 -1.75 38.00 0.77
C SER A 231 -2.18 38.36 2.19
N VAL A 232 -1.62 39.41 2.82
CA VAL A 232 -2.01 39.86 4.17
C VAL A 232 -3.48 40.28 4.23
N THR A 233 -3.97 40.97 3.19
CA THR A 233 -5.37 41.39 3.09
C THR A 233 -6.31 40.21 2.83
N ASN A 234 -5.87 39.22 2.07
CA ASN A 234 -6.66 38.03 1.78
C ASN A 234 -6.76 37.12 3.01
N THR A 235 -5.65 36.91 3.72
CA THR A 235 -5.65 36.09 4.95
C THR A 235 -6.53 36.68 6.04
N SER A 236 -6.58 38.02 6.17
CA SER A 236 -7.48 38.68 7.12
C SER A 236 -8.97 38.47 6.79
N LYS A 237 -9.29 38.10 5.54
CA LYS A 237 -10.64 37.79 5.06
C LYS A 237 -10.90 36.27 4.97
N GLY A 238 -9.95 35.43 5.40
CA GLY A 238 -10.02 33.98 5.26
C GLY A 238 -9.90 33.47 3.82
N LEU A 239 -9.30 34.28 2.93
CA LEU A 239 -9.06 33.92 1.53
C LEU A 239 -7.61 33.48 1.34
N PHE A 240 -7.42 32.31 0.70
CA PHE A 240 -6.11 31.71 0.49
C PHE A 240 -5.90 31.44 -1.01
N PRO A 241 -5.12 32.28 -1.72
CA PRO A 241 -4.92 32.13 -3.15
C PRO A 241 -4.14 30.87 -3.53
#